data_AF-A0A7Y5C215-F1
#
_entry.id   AF-A0A7Y5C215-F1
#
_cell.length_a   1.000
_cell.length_b   1.000
_cell.length_c   1.000
_cell.angle_alpha   90.00
_cell.angle_beta   90.00
_cell.angle_gamma   90.00
#
_symmetry.space_group_name_H-M   'P 1'
#
loop_
_entity.id
_entity.type
_entity.pdbx_description
1 polymer ?
#
loop_
_entity_poly.entity_id
_entity_poly.type
_entity_poly.pdbx_seq_one_letter_code
_entity_poly.pdbx_strand_id
1 'polypeptide(L)'
;MKTLIKEINIINEGTIQFPILPNGLGWKSTEKEKLSVIESGEGKVLLSKIIKAVDSAKQMVCLQSFLIQDTEIIDTLIKAVEERDVKVFVLSSAEARLKETIEEEEDFIKANYIALLDNKFRNHFIHRTAENFHGKYILIDPTTKPKGFVCTNNFTENGFTKNPELAVELSSEQCEELFKVFVYHFWEHSTDEQSASNEFAKVKPINKFSLPKLENILLTSPNNKNNSLNKSLLAAVNNAKLTISFSTFQIDKSIELVKAIADKAKQNISVTLFCRPIEKQFNEQLKELLEAGVQIYFHPLTHSKSLLIDGKDGFVFTANLIASGLENGFEVGVKLNVEQTKDLATIHQSWQENFPSKAINVANVKDLKEIQIFKDRKLTTKVLLDDKKTDSRKIVKVADLFSFFNQKFDIKDSSTKTLKVKLTAEIEDLPNKYKDNGADKFEVIEVEEEKGKKSKFVVVNGKFDHTDINKLSEWKDLKIYATLP
;
A
#
# COMPACT_ATOMS: atom_id res chain seq x y z
N MET A 1 -49.54 17.70 26.03
CA MET A 1 -48.10 17.57 25.66
C MET A 1 -47.82 18.66 24.64
N LYS A 2 -46.98 19.66 24.95
CA LYS A 2 -46.84 20.91 24.16
C LYS A 2 -45.94 20.77 22.92
N THR A 3 -45.25 19.64 22.81
CA THR A 3 -44.22 19.41 21.81
C THR A 3 -44.43 18.08 21.11
N LEU A 4 -44.23 18.07 19.80
CA LEU A 4 -44.25 16.89 18.95
C LEU A 4 -42.86 16.64 18.42
N ILE A 5 -42.42 15.39 18.44
CA ILE A 5 -41.08 15.00 18.02
C ILE A 5 -41.18 13.97 16.91
N LYS A 6 -40.46 14.20 15.80
CA LYS A 6 -40.22 13.20 14.75
C LYS A 6 -38.72 12.97 14.62
N GLU A 7 -38.32 11.71 14.71
CA GLU A 7 -36.94 11.30 14.45
C GLU A 7 -36.86 10.61 13.08
N ILE A 8 -35.90 11.02 12.27
CA ILE A 8 -35.65 10.47 10.93
C ILE A 8 -34.19 10.01 10.91
N ASN A 9 -33.96 8.76 10.54
CA ASN A 9 -32.62 8.21 10.35
C ASN A 9 -32.39 7.99 8.86
N ILE A 10 -31.34 8.61 8.31
CA ILE A 10 -30.96 8.49 6.91
C ILE A 10 -29.61 7.81 6.84
N ILE A 11 -29.52 6.75 6.05
CA ILE A 11 -28.30 5.97 5.85
C ILE A 11 -27.75 6.31 4.46
N ASN A 12 -26.44 6.55 4.38
CA ASN A 12 -25.77 6.73 3.10
C ASN A 12 -25.59 5.37 2.42
N GLU A 13 -26.50 5.04 1.50
CA GLU A 13 -26.46 3.85 0.64
C GLU A 13 -25.49 3.98 -0.54
N GLY A 14 -24.73 5.08 -0.61
CA GLY A 14 -23.72 5.29 -1.63
C GLY A 14 -22.50 4.37 -1.47
N THR A 15 -21.71 4.32 -2.53
CA THR A 15 -20.45 3.56 -2.57
C THR A 15 -19.25 4.48 -2.73
N ILE A 16 -18.12 4.11 -2.13
CA ILE A 16 -16.82 4.71 -2.42
C ILE A 16 -16.08 3.79 -3.37
N GLN A 17 -15.57 4.35 -4.47
CA GLN A 17 -14.68 3.67 -5.40
C GLN A 17 -13.24 3.75 -4.89
N PHE A 18 -12.52 2.64 -4.98
CA PHE A 18 -11.12 2.50 -4.57
C PHE A 18 -10.82 2.97 -3.14
N PRO A 19 -11.65 2.68 -2.12
CA PRO A 19 -11.34 3.10 -0.76
C PRO A 19 -10.07 2.40 -0.27
N ILE A 20 -9.19 3.19 0.34
CA ILE A 20 -8.09 2.66 1.16
C ILE A 20 -8.62 2.53 2.58
N LEU A 21 -8.48 1.35 3.16
CA LEU A 21 -9.01 1.00 4.46
C LEU A 21 -7.88 0.63 5.40
N PRO A 22 -7.99 0.96 6.70
CA PRO A 22 -7.15 0.34 7.71
C PRO A 22 -7.26 -1.19 7.62
N ASN A 23 -6.13 -1.85 7.86
CA ASN A 23 -6.03 -3.31 7.88
C ASN A 23 -5.31 -3.75 9.17
N GLY A 24 -4.36 -4.68 9.10
CA GLY A 24 -3.68 -5.28 10.23
C GLY A 24 -3.03 -4.29 11.19
N LEU A 25 -2.53 -4.82 12.31
CA LEU A 25 -1.96 -4.03 13.41
C LEU A 25 -0.56 -3.46 13.12
N GLY A 26 -0.06 -3.62 11.90
CA GLY A 26 1.29 -3.23 11.49
C GLY A 26 2.18 -4.45 11.26
N TRP A 27 3.15 -4.28 10.36
CA TRP A 27 4.10 -5.32 9.98
C TRP A 27 4.94 -5.76 11.18
N LYS A 28 5.08 -7.09 11.32
CA LYS A 28 6.05 -7.73 12.20
C LYS A 28 6.85 -8.69 11.33
N SER A 29 8.16 -8.48 11.29
CA SER A 29 9.05 -9.33 10.52
C SER A 29 9.02 -10.78 11.01
N THR A 30 8.98 -11.70 10.05
CA THR A 30 9.13 -13.16 10.21
C THR A 30 10.59 -13.58 10.39
N GLU A 31 11.55 -12.64 10.45
CA GLU A 31 13.00 -12.93 10.48
C GLU A 31 13.43 -13.92 11.59
N LYS A 32 12.68 -13.99 12.70
CA LYS A 32 12.96 -14.88 13.85
C LYS A 32 12.37 -16.28 13.70
N GLU A 33 11.56 -16.53 12.67
CA GLU A 33 10.87 -17.80 12.43
C GLU A 33 11.76 -18.86 11.75
N LYS A 34 13.02 -18.50 11.44
CA LYS A 34 14.03 -19.38 10.81
C LYS A 34 13.63 -19.92 9.43
N LEU A 35 12.86 -19.14 8.69
CA LEU A 35 12.53 -19.40 7.30
C LEU A 35 13.78 -19.34 6.39
N SER A 36 13.74 -20.08 5.28
CA SER A 36 14.78 -20.12 4.26
C SER A 36 14.72 -18.93 3.29
N VAL A 37 13.54 -18.34 3.10
CA VAL A 37 13.38 -16.95 2.64
C VAL A 37 13.46 -16.06 3.87
N ILE A 38 14.42 -15.15 3.88
CA ILE A 38 14.74 -14.34 5.05
C ILE A 38 14.12 -12.97 4.85
N GLU A 39 13.26 -12.56 5.78
CA GLU A 39 12.78 -11.20 5.84
C GLU A 39 13.76 -10.31 6.63
N SER A 40 13.92 -9.06 6.21
CA SER A 40 14.60 -8.02 7.00
C SER A 40 13.81 -7.67 8.27
N GLY A 41 14.46 -7.09 9.28
CA GLY A 41 13.78 -6.68 10.50
C GLY A 41 14.73 -6.12 11.56
N GLU A 42 14.16 -5.53 12.61
CA GLU A 42 14.91 -4.87 13.69
C GLU A 42 15.84 -5.83 14.44
N GLY A 43 15.58 -7.15 14.38
CA GLY A 43 16.45 -8.20 14.91
C GLY A 43 17.72 -8.43 14.09
N LYS A 44 17.86 -7.80 12.91
CA LYS A 44 19.07 -7.82 12.07
C LYS A 44 19.50 -9.25 11.69
N VAL A 45 18.55 -10.19 11.53
CA VAL A 45 18.89 -11.60 11.25
C VAL A 45 19.58 -11.74 9.90
N LEU A 46 19.05 -11.11 8.86
CA LEU A 46 19.67 -11.11 7.52
C LEU A 46 21.07 -10.49 7.54
N LEU A 47 21.20 -9.30 8.15
CA LEU A 47 22.48 -8.59 8.30
C LEU A 47 23.53 -9.47 8.97
N SER A 48 23.17 -10.08 10.10
CA SER A 48 24.05 -10.97 10.88
C SER A 48 24.48 -12.20 10.08
N LYS A 49 23.58 -12.78 9.27
CA LYS A 49 23.90 -13.91 8.39
C LYS A 49 24.91 -13.53 7.31
N ILE A 50 24.77 -12.35 6.70
CA ILE A 50 25.71 -11.84 5.70
C ILE A 50 27.06 -11.55 6.34
N ILE A 51 27.11 -10.85 7.48
CA ILE A 51 28.34 -10.56 8.22
C ILE A 51 29.11 -11.85 8.54
N LYS A 52 28.41 -12.87 9.07
CA LYS A 52 29.03 -14.17 9.37
C LYS A 52 29.58 -14.85 8.12
N ALA A 53 28.92 -14.69 6.97
CA ALA A 53 29.42 -15.23 5.71
C ALA A 53 30.71 -14.51 5.28
N VAL A 54 30.72 -13.18 5.31
CA VAL A 54 31.89 -12.35 4.98
C VAL A 54 33.05 -12.63 5.92
N ASP A 55 32.79 -12.80 7.22
CA ASP A 55 33.85 -13.10 8.19
C ASP A 55 34.53 -14.46 7.95
N SER A 56 33.80 -15.39 7.33
CA SER A 56 34.34 -16.68 6.92
C SER A 56 35.12 -16.67 5.60
N ALA A 57 35.11 -15.55 4.85
CA ALA A 57 35.73 -15.43 3.54
C ALA A 57 37.25 -15.65 3.60
N LYS A 58 37.79 -16.26 2.55
CA LYS A 58 39.22 -16.64 2.43
C LYS A 58 39.88 -16.13 1.16
N GLN A 59 39.12 -15.79 0.13
CA GLN A 59 39.70 -15.38 -1.16
C GLN A 59 39.08 -14.11 -1.70
N MET A 60 37.76 -14.08 -1.85
CA MET A 60 37.10 -12.92 -2.44
C MET A 60 35.66 -12.73 -2.01
N VAL A 61 35.22 -11.49 -2.05
CA VAL A 61 33.81 -11.10 -1.93
C VAL A 61 33.43 -10.21 -3.11
N CYS A 62 32.30 -10.51 -3.75
CA CYS A 62 31.73 -9.71 -4.82
C CYS A 62 30.38 -9.16 -4.36
N LEU A 63 30.26 -7.84 -4.31
CA LEU A 63 29.05 -7.13 -3.90
C LEU A 63 28.50 -6.32 -5.07
N GLN A 64 27.21 -6.44 -5.34
CA GLN A 64 26.50 -5.49 -6.19
C GLN A 64 25.30 -4.93 -5.41
N SER A 65 25.11 -3.61 -5.45
CA SER A 65 23.92 -2.95 -4.92
C SER A 65 23.73 -1.59 -5.59
N PHE A 66 22.48 -1.18 -5.83
CA PHE A 66 22.20 0.15 -6.37
C PHE A 66 22.71 1.25 -5.42
N LEU A 67 22.40 1.11 -4.13
CA LEU A 67 22.87 1.97 -3.04
C LEU A 67 23.59 1.17 -1.96
N ILE A 68 24.65 1.76 -1.42
CA ILE A 68 25.43 1.21 -0.31
C ILE A 68 25.60 2.30 0.74
N GLN A 69 25.36 1.99 2.00
CA GLN A 69 25.64 2.87 3.14
C GLN A 69 26.76 2.29 4.00
N ASP A 70 27.38 3.17 4.79
CA ASP A 70 28.34 2.78 5.82
C ASP A 70 27.61 1.97 6.90
N THR A 71 27.83 0.65 6.88
CA THR A 71 27.15 -0.35 7.70
C THR A 71 28.17 -1.35 8.22
N GLU A 72 27.78 -2.17 9.19
CA GLU A 72 28.64 -3.22 9.74
C GLU A 72 29.13 -4.24 8.68
N ILE A 73 28.41 -4.39 7.55
CA ILE A 73 28.91 -5.17 6.41
C ILE A 73 30.19 -4.56 5.84
N ILE A 74 30.24 -3.24 5.68
CA ILE A 74 31.43 -2.54 5.14
C ILE A 74 32.61 -2.68 6.08
N ASP A 75 32.39 -2.50 7.39
CA ASP A 75 33.44 -2.73 8.40
C ASP A 75 33.97 -4.17 8.37
N THR A 76 33.08 -5.15 8.18
CA THR A 76 33.46 -6.56 8.07
C THR A 76 34.23 -6.86 6.79
N LEU A 77 33.88 -6.21 5.67
CA LEU A 77 34.62 -6.32 4.40
C LEU A 77 36.03 -5.73 4.53
N ILE A 78 36.20 -4.58 5.17
CA ILE A 78 37.52 -3.98 5.42
C ILE A 78 38.38 -4.91 6.25
N LYS A 79 37.85 -5.46 7.35
CA LYS A 79 38.58 -6.46 8.15
C LYS A 79 39.00 -7.69 7.34
N ALA A 80 38.15 -8.13 6.41
CA ALA A 80 38.51 -9.24 5.52
C ALA A 80 39.69 -8.89 4.60
N VAL A 81 39.76 -7.65 4.10
CA VAL A 81 40.90 -7.16 3.31
C VAL A 81 42.15 -7.06 4.19
N GLU A 82 42.08 -6.33 5.30
CA GLU A 82 43.23 -5.97 6.14
C GLU A 82 43.83 -7.17 6.90
N GLU A 83 42.98 -8.05 7.43
CA GLU A 83 43.42 -9.13 8.32
C GLU A 83 43.61 -10.47 7.60
N ARG A 84 42.99 -10.65 6.43
CA ARG A 84 42.88 -11.96 5.76
C ARG A 84 43.25 -11.95 4.28
N ASP A 85 43.66 -10.81 3.72
CA ASP A 85 44.02 -10.65 2.30
C ASP A 85 42.89 -11.08 1.34
N VAL A 86 41.63 -10.90 1.77
CA VAL A 86 40.45 -11.17 0.95
C VAL A 86 40.25 -10.04 -0.05
N LYS A 87 40.06 -10.38 -1.33
CA LYS A 87 39.81 -9.40 -2.39
C LYS A 87 38.35 -9.01 -2.45
N VAL A 88 38.04 -7.72 -2.33
CA VAL A 88 36.65 -7.25 -2.39
C VAL A 88 36.40 -6.46 -3.68
N PHE A 89 35.40 -6.89 -4.43
CA PHE A 89 34.94 -6.24 -5.67
C PHE A 89 33.52 -5.70 -5.46
N VAL A 90 33.31 -4.43 -5.82
CA VAL A 90 32.03 -3.75 -5.62
C VAL A 90 31.51 -3.19 -6.95
N LEU A 91 30.23 -3.41 -7.22
CA LEU A 91 29.46 -2.80 -8.30
C LEU A 91 28.32 -1.92 -7.74
N SER A 92 28.24 -0.65 -8.12
CA SER A 92 27.14 0.24 -7.74
C SER A 92 26.69 1.19 -8.85
N SER A 93 25.60 1.93 -8.62
CA SER A 93 25.05 2.91 -9.57
C SER A 93 24.89 4.33 -8.98
N ALA A 94 24.98 4.48 -7.66
CA ALA A 94 24.76 5.75 -6.95
C ALA A 94 25.59 6.94 -7.49
N GLU A 95 26.80 6.69 -7.98
CA GLU A 95 27.71 7.68 -8.54
C GLU A 95 27.18 8.34 -9.80
N ALA A 96 26.51 7.55 -10.64
CA ALA A 96 25.93 8.04 -11.87
C ALA A 96 24.76 9.01 -11.62
N ARG A 97 24.25 9.04 -10.38
CA ARG A 97 23.17 9.92 -9.92
C ARG A 97 23.60 10.91 -8.84
N LEU A 98 24.89 11.09 -8.57
CA LEU A 98 25.38 12.12 -7.61
C LEU A 98 24.98 13.56 -7.99
N LYS A 99 24.46 13.78 -9.20
CA LYS A 99 23.95 15.07 -9.70
C LYS A 99 22.45 15.28 -9.44
N GLU A 100 21.73 14.24 -9.02
CA GLU A 100 20.27 14.23 -8.88
C GLU A 100 19.84 13.81 -7.47
N THR A 101 18.66 14.26 -7.05
CA THR A 101 18.03 13.75 -5.84
C THR A 101 17.56 12.31 -6.09
N ILE A 102 17.93 11.35 -5.25
CA ILE A 102 17.45 9.98 -5.38
C ILE A 102 16.06 9.90 -4.75
N GLU A 103 15.01 10.07 -5.56
CA GLU A 103 13.61 10.13 -5.11
C GLU A 103 13.16 8.88 -4.32
N GLU A 104 13.82 7.74 -4.54
CA GLU A 104 13.44 6.46 -3.96
C GLU A 104 13.89 6.28 -2.50
N GLU A 105 14.82 7.10 -2.01
CA GLU A 105 15.44 6.95 -0.68
C GLU A 105 15.62 8.30 0.02
N GLU A 106 14.67 8.64 0.91
CA GLU A 106 14.66 9.90 1.67
C GLU A 106 15.91 10.07 2.57
N ASP A 107 16.53 8.95 2.98
CA ASP A 107 17.69 8.92 3.89
C ASP A 107 19.04 8.89 3.15
N PHE A 108 19.06 9.00 1.82
CA PHE A 108 20.32 9.11 1.09
C PHE A 108 20.96 10.49 1.28
N ILE A 109 22.04 10.52 2.05
CA ILE A 109 22.84 11.73 2.27
C ILE A 109 24.11 11.65 1.43
N LYS A 110 24.16 12.45 0.36
CA LYS A 110 25.30 12.51 -0.58
C LYS A 110 26.65 12.68 0.12
N ALA A 111 26.72 13.53 1.15
CA ALA A 111 27.95 13.75 1.90
C ALA A 111 28.44 12.49 2.63
N ASN A 112 27.53 11.70 3.20
CA ASN A 112 27.87 10.44 3.86
C ASN A 112 28.36 9.40 2.85
N TYR A 113 27.76 9.39 1.66
CA TYR A 113 28.19 8.50 0.59
C TYR A 113 29.61 8.86 0.09
N ILE A 114 29.91 10.14 -0.10
CA ILE A 114 31.27 10.58 -0.43
C ILE A 114 32.26 10.17 0.67
N ALA A 115 31.89 10.35 1.94
CA ALA A 115 32.73 9.94 3.06
C ALA A 115 32.97 8.41 3.11
N LEU A 116 31.96 7.60 2.76
CA LEU A 116 32.11 6.15 2.62
C LEU A 116 33.12 5.81 1.52
N LEU A 117 32.97 6.41 0.34
CA LEU A 117 33.89 6.17 -0.78
C LEU A 117 35.33 6.54 -0.42
N ASP A 118 35.50 7.68 0.25
CA ASP A 118 36.82 8.23 0.56
C ASP A 118 37.54 7.50 1.69
N ASN A 119 36.81 7.16 2.76
CA ASN A 119 37.42 6.63 3.99
C ASN A 119 37.41 5.10 4.07
N LYS A 120 36.51 4.44 3.34
CA LYS A 120 36.25 3.00 3.50
C LYS A 120 36.53 2.23 2.22
N PHE A 121 36.03 2.69 1.07
CA PHE A 121 36.20 1.95 -0.18
C PHE A 121 37.60 2.12 -0.76
N ARG A 122 38.09 3.36 -0.76
CA ARG A 122 39.41 3.68 -1.30
C ARG A 122 40.48 2.82 -0.63
N ASN A 123 41.38 2.27 -1.45
CA ASN A 123 42.49 1.41 -1.06
C ASN A 123 42.11 0.05 -0.46
N HIS A 124 40.83 -0.22 -0.20
CA HIS A 124 40.38 -1.51 0.32
C HIS A 124 39.67 -2.34 -0.77
N PHE A 125 38.88 -1.70 -1.63
CA PHE A 125 38.02 -2.38 -2.60
C PHE A 125 38.38 -2.01 -4.04
N ILE A 126 38.10 -2.93 -4.97
CA ILE A 126 38.03 -2.59 -6.40
C ILE A 126 36.59 -2.27 -6.73
N HIS A 127 36.31 -1.00 -6.93
CA HIS A 127 34.95 -0.48 -7.06
C HIS A 127 34.69 0.06 -8.46
N ARG A 128 33.68 -0.49 -9.13
CA ARG A 128 33.22 -0.06 -10.45
C ARG A 128 31.74 0.32 -10.45
N THR A 129 31.36 1.18 -11.38
CA THR A 129 29.99 1.70 -11.45
C THR A 129 29.45 1.73 -12.87
N ALA A 130 28.11 1.67 -12.98
CA ALA A 130 27.36 1.96 -14.20
C ALA A 130 25.92 2.36 -13.83
N GLU A 131 25.30 3.22 -14.65
CA GLU A 131 23.93 3.75 -14.42
C GLU A 131 22.88 2.64 -14.20
N ASN A 132 23.02 1.53 -14.91
CA ASN A 132 22.03 0.46 -14.95
C ASN A 132 22.32 -0.71 -13.99
N PHE A 133 23.34 -0.63 -13.12
CA PHE A 133 23.55 -1.64 -12.07
C PHE A 133 22.51 -1.50 -10.95
N HIS A 134 21.54 -2.42 -10.94
CA HIS A 134 20.45 -2.37 -9.97
C HIS A 134 20.27 -3.68 -9.17
N GLY A 135 20.87 -4.80 -9.62
CA GLY A 135 20.96 -6.03 -8.82
C GLY A 135 21.52 -5.78 -7.41
N LYS A 136 21.04 -6.57 -6.45
CA LYS A 136 21.39 -6.50 -5.03
C LYS A 136 21.76 -7.89 -4.56
N TYR A 137 23.05 -8.17 -4.49
CA TYR A 137 23.55 -9.48 -4.11
C TYR A 137 24.97 -9.40 -3.58
N ILE A 138 25.34 -10.39 -2.79
CA ILE A 138 26.71 -10.56 -2.29
C ILE A 138 27.12 -12.03 -2.45
N LEU A 139 28.32 -12.26 -2.97
CA LEU A 139 28.93 -13.57 -3.17
C LEU A 139 30.23 -13.64 -2.39
N ILE A 140 30.44 -14.75 -1.68
CA ILE A 140 31.59 -15.02 -0.84
C ILE A 140 32.26 -16.28 -1.39
N ASP A 141 33.55 -16.17 -1.68
CA ASP A 141 34.39 -17.24 -2.22
C ASP A 141 33.73 -18.06 -3.36
N PRO A 142 33.14 -17.40 -4.39
CA PRO A 142 32.31 -18.05 -5.39
C PRO A 142 33.05 -19.07 -6.27
N THR A 143 34.38 -19.15 -6.19
CA THR A 143 35.22 -20.08 -6.94
C THR A 143 35.76 -21.25 -6.10
N THR A 144 35.59 -21.23 -4.78
CA THR A 144 36.18 -22.25 -3.89
C THR A 144 35.22 -22.79 -2.86
N LYS A 145 34.51 -21.93 -2.12
CA LYS A 145 33.48 -22.34 -1.17
C LYS A 145 32.28 -21.41 -1.32
N PRO A 146 31.50 -21.56 -2.40
CA PRO A 146 30.52 -20.56 -2.79
C PRO A 146 29.44 -20.41 -1.71
N LYS A 147 29.24 -19.17 -1.27
CA LYS A 147 28.11 -18.74 -0.46
C LYS A 147 27.62 -17.41 -0.98
N GLY A 148 26.31 -17.19 -1.03
CA GLY A 148 25.78 -15.96 -1.59
C GLY A 148 24.34 -15.68 -1.23
N PHE A 149 23.94 -14.43 -1.44
CA PHE A 149 22.60 -13.95 -1.17
C PHE A 149 22.12 -13.05 -2.30
N VAL A 150 20.89 -13.26 -2.76
CA VAL A 150 20.15 -12.26 -3.55
C VAL A 150 19.15 -11.59 -2.62
N CYS A 151 19.11 -10.26 -2.66
CA CYS A 151 18.30 -9.43 -1.79
C CYS A 151 17.36 -8.55 -2.61
N THR A 152 16.20 -8.18 -2.06
CA THR A 152 15.34 -7.14 -2.64
C THR A 152 15.72 -5.74 -2.12
N ASN A 153 16.38 -5.68 -0.96
CA ASN A 153 16.90 -4.45 -0.36
C ASN A 153 18.26 -4.03 -0.92
N ASN A 154 18.47 -2.71 -0.94
CA ASN A 154 19.80 -2.14 -1.02
C ASN A 154 20.60 -2.46 0.26
N PHE A 155 21.93 -2.37 0.17
CA PHE A 155 22.82 -2.57 1.31
C PHE A 155 22.88 -1.31 2.18
N THR A 156 21.74 -0.98 2.78
CA THR A 156 21.49 0.22 3.61
C THR A 156 20.93 -0.17 4.98
N GLU A 157 21.09 0.68 5.99
CA GLU A 157 20.65 0.37 7.36
C GLU A 157 19.14 0.07 7.41
N ASN A 158 18.32 0.93 6.79
CA ASN A 158 16.87 0.72 6.73
C ASN A 158 16.48 -0.52 5.92
N GLY A 159 17.21 -0.84 4.85
CA GLY A 159 16.97 -2.04 4.04
C GLY A 159 17.10 -3.33 4.83
N PHE A 160 18.03 -3.37 5.80
CA PHE A 160 18.21 -4.53 6.67
C PHE A 160 17.32 -4.53 7.93
N THR A 161 16.70 -3.40 8.29
CA THR A 161 16.04 -3.24 9.60
C THR A 161 14.57 -2.83 9.56
N LYS A 162 14.22 -1.82 8.75
CA LYS A 162 12.89 -1.15 8.82
C LYS A 162 11.98 -1.45 7.64
N ASN A 163 12.56 -1.73 6.47
CA ASN A 163 11.79 -1.96 5.25
C ASN A 163 11.43 -3.44 5.17
N PRO A 164 10.15 -3.84 4.98
CA PRO A 164 9.80 -5.22 4.62
C PRO A 164 10.43 -5.58 3.27
N GLU A 165 11.48 -6.39 3.34
CA GLU A 165 12.38 -6.79 2.25
C GLU A 165 12.70 -8.28 2.41
N LEU A 166 13.10 -8.93 1.32
CA LEU A 166 13.35 -10.36 1.25
C LEU A 166 14.78 -10.62 0.80
N ALA A 167 15.35 -11.71 1.29
CA ALA A 167 16.58 -12.26 0.77
C ALA A 167 16.53 -13.78 0.75
N VAL A 168 17.34 -14.36 -0.13
CA VAL A 168 17.48 -15.81 -0.25
C VAL A 168 18.96 -16.17 -0.28
N GLU A 169 19.33 -17.16 0.54
CA GLU A 169 20.63 -17.80 0.44
C GLU A 169 20.65 -18.68 -0.82
N LEU A 170 21.71 -18.54 -1.61
CA LEU A 170 21.87 -19.20 -2.90
C LEU A 170 22.50 -20.59 -2.73
N SER A 171 22.16 -21.52 -3.63
CA SER A 171 22.91 -22.75 -3.80
C SER A 171 24.32 -22.48 -4.34
N SER A 172 25.21 -23.48 -4.30
CA SER A 172 26.55 -23.33 -4.87
C SER A 172 26.51 -23.08 -6.37
N GLU A 173 25.63 -23.77 -7.10
CA GLU A 173 25.43 -23.59 -8.55
C GLU A 173 24.93 -22.18 -8.87
N GLN A 174 23.97 -21.68 -8.10
CA GLN A 174 23.49 -20.30 -8.22
C GLN A 174 24.59 -19.28 -7.95
N CYS A 175 25.44 -19.49 -6.93
CA CYS A 175 26.57 -18.61 -6.64
C CYS A 175 27.58 -18.58 -7.79
N GLU A 176 27.96 -19.74 -8.32
CA GLU A 176 28.91 -19.86 -9.43
C GLU A 176 28.37 -19.22 -10.72
N GLU A 177 27.08 -19.41 -11.00
CA GLU A 177 26.41 -18.83 -12.16
C GLU A 177 26.28 -17.30 -12.02
N LEU A 178 25.86 -16.80 -10.85
CA LEU A 178 25.79 -15.37 -10.58
C LEU A 178 27.17 -14.72 -10.57
N PHE A 179 28.22 -15.43 -10.17
CA PHE A 179 29.59 -14.93 -10.28
C PHE A 179 30.02 -14.70 -11.73
N LYS A 180 29.64 -15.59 -12.66
CA LYS A 180 29.91 -15.38 -14.08
C LYS A 180 29.17 -14.16 -14.63
N VAL A 181 27.95 -13.90 -14.16
CA VAL A 181 27.20 -12.66 -14.46
C VAL A 181 27.93 -11.44 -13.89
N PHE A 182 28.38 -11.50 -12.63
CA PHE A 182 29.17 -10.44 -12.00
C PHE A 182 30.42 -10.13 -12.81
N VAL A 183 31.21 -11.14 -13.18
CA VAL A 183 32.43 -10.98 -13.99
C VAL A 183 32.11 -10.32 -15.34
N TYR A 184 31.06 -10.78 -16.01
CA TYR A 184 30.61 -10.18 -17.27
C TYR A 184 30.23 -8.70 -17.11
N HIS A 185 29.42 -8.35 -16.10
CA HIS A 185 29.06 -6.95 -15.82
C HIS A 185 30.28 -6.09 -15.43
N PHE A 186 31.16 -6.64 -14.60
CA PHE A 186 32.35 -5.96 -14.11
C PHE A 186 33.30 -5.56 -15.25
N TRP A 187 33.53 -6.46 -16.21
CA TRP A 187 34.49 -6.24 -17.28
C TRP A 187 33.91 -5.66 -18.57
N GLU A 188 32.63 -5.89 -18.85
CA GLU A 188 32.02 -5.53 -20.14
C GLU A 188 31.01 -4.39 -20.04
N HIS A 189 30.49 -4.07 -18.83
CA HIS A 189 29.40 -3.07 -18.68
C HIS A 189 29.66 -1.98 -17.66
N SER A 190 30.70 -2.10 -16.84
CA SER A 190 31.13 -0.99 -15.99
C SER A 190 31.60 0.18 -16.85
N THR A 191 31.24 1.41 -16.47
CA THR A 191 31.62 2.63 -17.21
C THR A 191 32.72 3.41 -16.50
N ASP A 192 32.83 3.22 -15.19
CA ASP A 192 33.75 3.96 -14.34
C ASP A 192 34.35 3.05 -13.25
N GLU A 193 35.56 3.37 -12.79
CA GLU A 193 36.27 2.70 -11.71
C GLU A 193 36.80 3.74 -10.72
N GLN A 194 36.63 3.49 -9.41
CA GLN A 194 37.15 4.38 -8.37
C GLN A 194 38.68 4.38 -8.40
N SER A 195 39.27 5.56 -8.62
CA SER A 195 40.72 5.74 -8.59
C SER A 195 41.24 6.03 -7.17
N ALA A 196 42.56 6.04 -7.02
CA ALA A 196 43.21 6.42 -5.76
C ALA A 196 43.04 7.91 -5.38
N SER A 197 42.61 8.79 -6.29
CA SER A 197 42.55 10.25 -6.10
C SER A 197 41.12 10.80 -5.90
N ASN A 198 40.21 10.01 -5.32
CA ASN A 198 38.76 10.31 -5.14
C ASN A 198 37.95 10.46 -6.44
N GLU A 199 38.59 10.45 -7.60
CA GLU A 199 37.93 10.57 -8.89
C GLU A 199 37.56 9.20 -9.46
N PHE A 200 36.51 9.14 -10.27
CA PHE A 200 36.15 7.95 -11.04
C PHE A 200 36.77 8.02 -12.43
N ALA A 201 37.61 7.04 -12.76
CA ALA A 201 38.23 6.93 -14.06
C ALA A 201 37.32 6.17 -15.02
N LYS A 202 37.17 6.66 -16.27
CA LYS A 202 36.41 5.96 -17.30
C LYS A 202 37.08 4.63 -17.65
N VAL A 203 36.29 3.56 -17.67
CA VAL A 203 36.71 2.24 -18.16
C VAL A 203 35.96 1.87 -19.43
N LYS A 204 36.58 1.05 -20.28
CA LYS A 204 35.98 0.54 -21.52
C LYS A 204 35.77 -0.96 -21.41
N PRO A 205 34.74 -1.52 -22.08
CA PRO A 205 34.57 -2.96 -22.21
C PRO A 205 35.84 -3.60 -22.77
N ILE A 206 36.29 -4.70 -22.15
CA ILE A 206 37.50 -5.38 -22.60
C ILE A 206 37.23 -6.34 -23.77
N ASN A 207 35.96 -6.64 -24.05
CA ASN A 207 35.47 -7.51 -25.11
C ASN A 207 36.07 -8.93 -25.06
N LYS A 208 36.22 -9.50 -23.86
CA LYS A 208 36.76 -10.86 -23.65
C LYS A 208 35.79 -11.79 -22.95
N PHE A 209 34.85 -11.25 -22.19
CA PHE A 209 33.85 -12.03 -21.50
C PHE A 209 32.54 -12.02 -22.28
N SER A 210 31.87 -13.17 -22.29
CA SER A 210 30.51 -13.32 -22.81
C SER A 210 29.59 -13.71 -21.67
N LEU A 211 28.32 -13.33 -21.79
CA LEU A 211 27.32 -13.75 -20.84
C LEU A 211 27.19 -15.30 -20.92
N PRO A 212 27.26 -16.03 -19.79
CA PRO A 212 27.09 -17.47 -19.81
C PRO A 212 25.65 -17.84 -20.17
N LYS A 213 25.45 -19.10 -20.58
CA LYS A 213 24.11 -19.69 -20.55
C LYS A 213 23.67 -19.81 -19.09
N LEU A 214 22.52 -19.22 -18.77
CA LEU A 214 21.96 -19.22 -17.43
C LEU A 214 20.88 -20.30 -17.30
N GLU A 215 20.89 -21.03 -16.20
CA GLU A 215 19.94 -22.10 -15.86
C GLU A 215 19.29 -21.87 -14.49
N ASN A 216 20.04 -21.31 -13.54
CA ASN A 216 19.59 -21.12 -12.15
C ASN A 216 19.44 -19.64 -11.77
N ILE A 217 19.99 -18.73 -12.57
CA ILE A 217 19.87 -17.28 -12.41
C ILE A 217 18.98 -16.70 -13.51
N LEU A 218 18.02 -15.89 -13.09
CA LEU A 218 17.19 -15.09 -13.97
C LEU A 218 17.80 -13.70 -14.13
N LEU A 219 17.88 -13.18 -15.34
CA LEU A 219 18.56 -11.92 -15.67
C LEU A 219 17.64 -11.00 -16.46
N THR A 220 17.66 -9.71 -16.12
CA THR A 220 17.38 -8.62 -17.06
C THR A 220 18.70 -8.01 -17.51
N SER A 221 18.81 -7.74 -18.80
CA SER A 221 19.97 -7.16 -19.46
C SER A 221 19.50 -6.16 -20.53
N PRO A 222 20.26 -5.08 -20.81
CA PRO A 222 19.99 -4.20 -21.95
C PRO A 222 19.89 -4.94 -23.30
N ASN A 223 20.52 -6.12 -23.41
CA ASN A 223 20.33 -7.00 -24.56
C ASN A 223 19.13 -7.92 -24.30
N ASN A 224 17.98 -7.60 -24.89
CA ASN A 224 16.72 -8.33 -24.75
C ASN A 224 16.80 -9.85 -25.04
N LYS A 225 17.76 -10.31 -25.85
CA LYS A 225 17.98 -11.74 -26.11
C LYS A 225 18.37 -12.49 -24.84
N ASN A 226 19.04 -11.80 -23.92
CA ASN A 226 19.51 -12.34 -22.65
C ASN A 226 18.47 -12.23 -21.53
N ASN A 227 17.34 -11.56 -21.76
CA ASN A 227 16.31 -11.41 -20.73
C ASN A 227 15.61 -12.75 -20.48
N SER A 228 15.92 -13.37 -19.35
CA SER A 228 15.31 -14.59 -18.85
C SER A 228 14.34 -14.32 -17.69
N LEU A 229 14.52 -13.22 -16.94
CA LEU A 229 13.67 -12.87 -15.80
C LEU A 229 12.22 -12.61 -16.24
N ASN A 230 11.98 -11.57 -17.06
CA ASN A 230 10.63 -11.22 -17.49
C ASN A 230 9.93 -12.39 -18.21
N LYS A 231 10.66 -13.13 -19.07
CA LYS A 231 10.12 -14.33 -19.77
C LYS A 231 9.66 -15.41 -18.78
N SER A 232 10.44 -15.67 -17.73
CA SER A 232 10.11 -16.69 -16.74
C SER A 232 8.93 -16.27 -15.86
N LEU A 233 8.90 -15.02 -15.42
CA LEU A 233 7.78 -14.48 -14.63
C LEU A 233 6.48 -14.49 -15.45
N LEU A 234 6.53 -14.05 -16.72
CA LEU A 234 5.38 -14.05 -17.62
C LEU A 234 4.86 -15.47 -17.89
N ALA A 235 5.76 -16.43 -18.14
CA ALA A 235 5.38 -17.83 -18.31
C ALA A 235 4.69 -18.39 -17.06
N ALA A 236 5.19 -18.05 -15.85
CA ALA A 236 4.58 -18.47 -14.59
C ALA A 236 3.18 -17.88 -14.41
N VAL A 237 3.01 -16.57 -14.63
CA VAL A 237 1.71 -15.88 -14.58
C VAL A 237 0.72 -16.48 -15.56
N ASN A 238 1.13 -16.72 -16.81
CA ASN A 238 0.25 -17.32 -17.84
C ASN A 238 -0.23 -18.73 -17.45
N ASN A 239 0.59 -19.48 -16.70
CA ASN A 239 0.24 -20.81 -16.24
C ASN A 239 -0.61 -20.83 -14.95
N ALA A 240 -0.70 -19.72 -14.21
CA ALA A 240 -1.46 -19.62 -12.95
C ALA A 240 -2.92 -20.08 -13.10
N LYS A 241 -3.39 -20.85 -12.11
CA LYS A 241 -4.72 -21.48 -12.09
C LYS A 241 -5.58 -21.11 -10.89
N LEU A 242 -4.99 -20.67 -9.78
CA LEU A 242 -5.69 -20.44 -8.52
C LEU A 242 -5.34 -19.07 -7.93
N THR A 243 -4.05 -18.80 -7.74
CA THR A 243 -3.58 -17.60 -7.02
C THR A 243 -2.33 -17.00 -7.66
N ILE A 244 -2.24 -15.68 -7.60
CA ILE A 244 -1.03 -14.91 -7.90
C ILE A 244 -0.82 -13.94 -6.75
N SER A 245 0.32 -14.04 -6.08
CA SER A 245 0.71 -13.11 -5.03
C SER A 245 2.06 -12.49 -5.37
N PHE A 246 2.16 -11.17 -5.33
CA PHE A 246 3.38 -10.49 -5.74
C PHE A 246 3.64 -9.20 -4.98
N SER A 247 4.91 -8.81 -4.92
CA SER A 247 5.33 -7.54 -4.35
C SER A 247 6.22 -6.77 -5.32
N THR A 248 6.10 -5.44 -5.27
CA THR A 248 7.00 -4.53 -6.00
C THR A 248 6.94 -3.14 -5.39
N PHE A 249 8.01 -2.37 -5.57
CA PHE A 249 8.02 -0.96 -5.20
C PHE A 249 7.38 -0.09 -6.30
N GLN A 250 7.83 -0.25 -7.55
CA GLN A 250 7.28 0.43 -8.73
C GLN A 250 6.56 -0.55 -9.66
N ILE A 251 5.49 -0.08 -10.29
CA ILE A 251 4.70 -0.85 -11.25
C ILE A 251 4.20 0.06 -12.38
N ASP A 252 4.22 -0.47 -13.60
CA ASP A 252 3.60 0.16 -14.77
C ASP A 252 2.65 -0.81 -15.45
N LYS A 253 1.38 -0.42 -15.55
CA LYS A 253 0.31 -1.20 -16.21
C LYS A 253 0.54 -1.42 -17.70
N SER A 254 1.46 -0.68 -18.32
CA SER A 254 1.83 -0.84 -19.73
C SER A 254 2.67 -2.10 -19.96
N ILE A 255 3.34 -2.62 -18.93
CA ILE A 255 4.21 -3.79 -18.98
C ILE A 255 3.40 -5.07 -19.24
N GLU A 256 3.89 -5.90 -20.15
CA GLU A 256 3.23 -7.16 -20.55
C GLU A 256 2.93 -8.08 -19.37
N LEU A 257 3.89 -8.24 -18.45
CA LEU A 257 3.71 -9.01 -17.23
C LEU A 257 2.55 -8.48 -16.36
N VAL A 258 2.45 -7.15 -16.20
CA VAL A 258 1.40 -6.52 -15.38
C VAL A 258 0.03 -6.66 -16.05
N LYS A 259 -0.04 -6.53 -17.38
CA LYS A 259 -1.25 -6.79 -18.17
C LYS A 259 -1.72 -8.24 -18.00
N ALA A 260 -0.81 -9.21 -18.10
CA ALA A 260 -1.12 -10.62 -17.92
C ALA A 260 -1.66 -10.91 -16.50
N ILE A 261 -1.12 -10.27 -15.47
CA ILE A 261 -1.62 -10.37 -14.09
C ILE A 261 -3.05 -9.80 -13.99
N ALA A 262 -3.30 -8.62 -14.58
CA ALA A 262 -4.63 -8.01 -14.59
C ALA A 262 -5.66 -8.88 -15.33
N ASP A 263 -5.27 -9.49 -16.44
CA ASP A 263 -6.13 -10.40 -17.20
C ASP A 263 -6.44 -11.69 -16.43
N LYS A 264 -5.49 -12.18 -15.62
CA LYS A 264 -5.73 -13.31 -14.70
C LYS A 264 -6.75 -12.93 -13.61
N ALA A 265 -6.64 -11.75 -13.04
CA ALA A 265 -7.62 -11.26 -12.06
C ALA A 265 -9.04 -11.20 -12.65
N LYS A 266 -9.18 -10.68 -13.88
CA LYS A 266 -10.45 -10.67 -14.63
C LYS A 266 -11.00 -12.08 -14.93
N GLN A 267 -10.13 -13.09 -14.97
CA GLN A 267 -10.49 -14.51 -15.13
C GLN A 267 -10.81 -15.21 -13.80
N ASN A 268 -11.06 -14.45 -12.73
CA ASN A 268 -11.35 -14.94 -11.37
C ASN A 268 -10.18 -15.70 -10.70
N ILE A 269 -8.94 -15.50 -11.16
CA ILE A 269 -7.76 -15.89 -10.39
C ILE A 269 -7.63 -14.94 -9.21
N SER A 270 -7.37 -15.45 -8.01
CA SER A 270 -7.18 -14.60 -6.84
C SER A 270 -5.81 -13.91 -6.93
N VAL A 271 -5.80 -12.59 -7.07
CA VAL A 271 -4.56 -11.82 -7.22
C VAL A 271 -4.36 -10.88 -6.03
N THR A 272 -3.17 -10.92 -5.44
CA THR A 272 -2.75 -10.07 -4.32
C THR A 272 -1.46 -9.32 -4.64
N LEU A 273 -1.45 -8.00 -4.42
CA LEU A 273 -0.30 -7.12 -4.58
C LEU A 273 0.09 -6.51 -3.22
N PHE A 274 1.39 -6.56 -2.90
CA PHE A 274 2.01 -5.82 -1.80
C PHE A 274 2.88 -4.69 -2.34
N CYS A 275 2.61 -3.43 -1.97
CA CYS A 275 3.41 -2.30 -2.42
C CYS A 275 3.37 -1.09 -1.46
N ARG A 276 4.17 -0.07 -1.76
CA ARG A 276 4.16 1.21 -1.02
C ARG A 276 2.93 2.04 -1.45
N PRO A 277 2.25 2.73 -0.51
CA PRO A 277 1.16 3.63 -0.85
C PRO A 277 1.72 4.95 -1.39
N ILE A 278 2.00 5.01 -2.69
CA ILE A 278 2.47 6.22 -3.39
C ILE A 278 1.29 6.82 -4.18
N GLU A 279 0.94 8.08 -3.91
CA GLU A 279 -0.25 8.74 -4.47
C GLU A 279 -0.28 8.71 -6.01
N LYS A 280 0.84 9.04 -6.65
CA LYS A 280 0.96 9.04 -8.12
C LYS A 280 0.71 7.63 -8.68
N GLN A 281 1.39 6.62 -8.14
CA GLN A 281 1.23 5.22 -8.53
C GLN A 281 -0.20 4.73 -8.28
N PHE A 282 -0.81 5.11 -7.15
CA PHE A 282 -2.20 4.74 -6.84
C PHE A 282 -3.16 5.25 -7.91
N ASN A 283 -3.04 6.52 -8.29
CA ASN A 283 -3.93 7.16 -9.25
C ASN A 283 -3.68 6.73 -10.69
N GLU A 284 -2.42 6.55 -11.10
CA GLU A 284 -2.06 6.27 -12.49
C GLU A 284 -2.04 4.77 -12.83
N GLN A 285 -1.77 3.91 -11.84
CA GLN A 285 -1.46 2.50 -12.05
C GLN A 285 -2.41 1.57 -11.29
N LEU A 286 -2.59 1.77 -9.98
CA LEU A 286 -3.22 0.77 -9.11
C LEU A 286 -4.75 0.70 -9.23
N LYS A 287 -5.42 1.80 -9.59
CA LYS A 287 -6.89 1.81 -9.78
C LYS A 287 -7.35 0.80 -10.84
N GLU A 288 -6.65 0.68 -11.97
CA GLU A 288 -6.99 -0.30 -13.01
C GLU A 288 -6.76 -1.74 -12.55
N LEU A 289 -5.79 -1.99 -11.66
CA LEU A 289 -5.60 -3.30 -11.05
C LEU A 289 -6.74 -3.62 -10.07
N LEU A 290 -7.20 -2.64 -9.28
CA LEU A 290 -8.37 -2.80 -8.40
C LEU A 290 -9.63 -3.09 -9.22
N GLU A 291 -9.84 -2.39 -10.34
CA GLU A 291 -10.95 -2.65 -11.28
C GLU A 291 -10.88 -4.07 -11.87
N ALA A 292 -9.68 -4.56 -12.15
CA ALA A 292 -9.45 -5.93 -12.62
C ALA A 292 -9.69 -7.00 -11.54
N GLY A 293 -9.86 -6.62 -10.27
CA GLY A 293 -10.11 -7.55 -9.15
C GLY A 293 -8.88 -7.88 -8.31
N VAL A 294 -7.75 -7.17 -8.50
CA VAL A 294 -6.56 -7.33 -7.66
C VAL A 294 -6.82 -6.77 -6.26
N GLN A 295 -6.45 -7.51 -5.22
CA GLN A 295 -6.42 -7.02 -3.85
C GLN A 295 -5.07 -6.39 -3.55
N ILE A 296 -5.04 -5.18 -2.99
CA ILE A 296 -3.79 -4.45 -2.77
C ILE A 296 -3.61 -4.17 -1.28
N TYR A 297 -2.46 -4.53 -0.74
CA TYR A 297 -2.06 -4.30 0.64
C TYR A 297 -0.84 -3.38 0.68
N PHE A 298 -0.86 -2.41 1.59
CA PHE A 298 0.16 -1.37 1.64
C PHE A 298 0.95 -1.39 2.94
N HIS A 299 2.26 -1.24 2.81
CA HIS A 299 3.15 -0.86 3.91
C HIS A 299 3.97 0.37 3.48
N PRO A 300 4.09 1.42 4.32
CA PRO A 300 4.77 2.66 3.94
C PRO A 300 6.25 2.51 3.60
N LEU A 301 6.89 1.41 4.01
CA LEU A 301 8.30 1.12 3.79
C LEU A 301 8.57 -0.15 2.99
N THR A 302 7.55 -0.87 2.49
CA THR A 302 7.83 -2.08 1.71
C THR A 302 8.49 -1.71 0.38
N HIS A 303 9.53 -2.46 0.04
CA HIS A 303 10.27 -2.30 -1.20
C HIS A 303 10.63 -3.67 -1.82
N SER A 304 10.06 -4.74 -1.27
CA SER A 304 10.28 -6.11 -1.71
C SER A 304 9.77 -6.38 -3.12
N LYS A 305 10.35 -7.40 -3.74
CA LYS A 305 10.10 -7.80 -5.13
C LYS A 305 10.05 -9.32 -5.21
N SER A 306 8.86 -9.85 -5.36
CA SER A 306 8.62 -11.28 -5.36
C SER A 306 7.38 -11.65 -6.15
N LEU A 307 7.30 -12.90 -6.58
CA LEU A 307 6.14 -13.48 -7.26
C LEU A 307 5.93 -14.90 -6.73
N LEU A 308 4.69 -15.23 -6.43
CA LEU A 308 4.25 -16.55 -5.97
C LEU A 308 3.00 -16.95 -6.77
N ILE A 309 3.08 -18.08 -7.45
CA ILE A 309 2.00 -18.63 -8.29
C ILE A 309 1.48 -19.91 -7.66
N ASP A 310 0.18 -19.96 -7.39
CA ASP A 310 -0.55 -21.14 -6.90
C ASP A 310 0.06 -21.80 -5.64
N GLY A 311 0.89 -21.07 -4.88
CA GLY A 311 1.69 -21.60 -3.77
C GLY A 311 2.77 -22.63 -4.18
N LYS A 312 3.12 -22.70 -5.47
CA LYS A 312 3.98 -23.75 -6.07
C LYS A 312 5.20 -23.22 -6.80
N ASP A 313 5.10 -22.07 -7.44
CA ASP A 313 6.24 -21.42 -8.10
C ASP A 313 6.51 -20.08 -7.41
N GLY A 314 7.63 -20.00 -6.68
CA GLY A 314 8.09 -18.78 -6.02
C GLY A 314 9.28 -18.15 -6.73
N PHE A 315 9.38 -16.83 -6.66
CA PHE A 315 10.47 -16.04 -7.21
C PHE A 315 10.82 -14.86 -6.30
N VAL A 316 12.12 -14.60 -6.15
CA VAL A 316 12.65 -13.37 -5.55
C VAL A 316 13.61 -12.74 -6.54
N PHE A 317 13.51 -11.43 -6.74
CA PHE A 317 14.25 -10.70 -7.77
C PHE A 317 14.49 -9.24 -7.39
N THR A 318 15.36 -8.55 -8.11
CA THR A 318 15.76 -7.17 -7.80
C THR A 318 15.02 -6.12 -8.65
N ALA A 319 14.34 -6.57 -9.70
CA ALA A 319 13.59 -5.75 -10.65
C ALA A 319 12.27 -5.18 -10.11
N ASN A 320 12.06 -3.89 -10.32
CA ASN A 320 10.71 -3.31 -10.30
C ASN A 320 9.91 -3.75 -11.54
N LEU A 321 8.58 -3.72 -11.46
CA LEU A 321 7.70 -4.10 -12.58
C LEU A 321 7.46 -2.94 -13.56
N ILE A 322 8.57 -2.39 -14.08
CA ILE A 322 8.64 -1.31 -15.07
C ILE A 322 9.71 -1.64 -16.12
N ALA A 323 9.77 -0.90 -17.23
CA ALA A 323 10.67 -1.20 -18.34
C ALA A 323 12.17 -1.20 -17.93
N SER A 324 12.58 -0.28 -17.06
CA SER A 324 13.96 -0.26 -16.55
C SER A 324 14.31 -1.49 -15.71
N GLY A 325 13.34 -2.14 -15.04
CA GLY A 325 13.58 -3.36 -14.26
C GLY A 325 13.46 -4.65 -15.07
N LEU A 326 12.54 -4.72 -16.02
CA LEU A 326 12.22 -5.98 -16.73
C LEU A 326 12.78 -6.07 -18.16
N GLU A 327 13.21 -4.94 -18.74
CA GLU A 327 13.65 -4.89 -20.13
C GLU A 327 15.07 -4.37 -20.30
N ASN A 328 15.44 -3.30 -19.60
CA ASN A 328 16.64 -2.52 -19.93
C ASN A 328 17.73 -2.48 -18.84
N GLY A 329 17.43 -2.84 -17.60
CA GLY A 329 18.37 -2.77 -16.47
C GLY A 329 19.27 -4.00 -16.34
N PHE A 330 20.21 -3.95 -15.40
CA PHE A 330 20.91 -5.13 -14.90
C PHE A 330 20.32 -5.58 -13.57
N GLU A 331 19.36 -6.49 -13.68
CA GLU A 331 18.61 -7.05 -12.56
C GLU A 331 18.78 -8.55 -12.53
N VAL A 332 18.74 -9.13 -11.34
CA VAL A 332 18.85 -10.57 -11.14
C VAL A 332 17.67 -11.10 -10.35
N GLY A 333 17.37 -12.37 -10.54
CA GLY A 333 16.37 -13.08 -9.75
C GLY A 333 16.66 -14.57 -9.72
N VAL A 334 15.92 -15.26 -8.87
CA VAL A 334 15.99 -16.71 -8.76
C VAL A 334 14.59 -17.30 -8.69
N LYS A 335 14.43 -18.47 -9.29
CA LYS A 335 13.30 -19.35 -8.98
C LYS A 335 13.60 -20.04 -7.65
N LEU A 336 12.64 -19.98 -6.74
CA LEU A 336 12.76 -20.57 -5.41
C LEU A 336 12.61 -22.09 -5.49
N ASN A 337 13.32 -22.79 -4.59
CA ASN A 337 13.09 -24.20 -4.36
C ASN A 337 11.76 -24.43 -3.61
N VAL A 338 11.39 -25.70 -3.37
CA VAL A 338 10.11 -26.06 -2.74
C VAL A 338 9.97 -25.51 -1.32
N GLU A 339 11.04 -25.52 -0.52
CA GLU A 339 11.03 -25.01 0.87
C GLU A 339 10.92 -23.49 0.87
N GLN A 340 11.77 -22.82 0.10
CA GLN A 340 11.75 -21.37 -0.07
C GLN A 340 10.39 -20.86 -0.60
N THR A 341 9.74 -21.62 -1.49
CA THR A 341 8.40 -21.25 -2.00
C THR A 341 7.33 -21.32 -0.91
N LYS A 342 7.39 -22.32 -0.04
CA LYS A 342 6.47 -22.42 1.12
C LYS A 342 6.71 -21.28 2.10
N ASP A 343 7.97 -20.96 2.35
CA ASP A 343 8.33 -19.88 3.25
C ASP A 343 7.88 -18.51 2.70
N LEU A 344 8.04 -18.27 1.40
CA LEU A 344 7.50 -17.07 0.75
C LEU A 344 5.98 -16.98 0.91
N ALA A 345 5.26 -18.10 0.81
CA ALA A 345 3.81 -18.14 1.02
C ALA A 345 3.45 -17.74 2.46
N THR A 346 4.18 -18.23 3.46
CA THR A 346 4.02 -17.83 4.87
C THR A 346 4.24 -16.32 5.05
N ILE A 347 5.29 -15.77 4.43
CA ILE A 347 5.59 -14.33 4.51
C ILE A 347 4.48 -13.50 3.85
N HIS A 348 4.04 -13.86 2.65
CA HIS A 348 2.95 -13.18 1.95
C HIS A 348 1.64 -13.24 2.73
N GLN A 349 1.32 -14.38 3.37
CA GLN A 349 0.17 -14.48 4.27
C GLN A 349 0.30 -13.52 5.45
N SER A 350 1.47 -13.48 6.11
CA SER A 350 1.72 -12.54 7.21
C SER A 350 1.55 -11.08 6.75
N TRP A 351 2.04 -10.72 5.56
CA TRP A 351 1.85 -9.37 5.01
C TRP A 351 0.38 -9.04 4.76
N GLN A 352 -0.38 -9.98 4.21
CA GLN A 352 -1.81 -9.80 3.97
C GLN A 352 -2.58 -9.50 5.26
N GLU A 353 -2.23 -10.21 6.34
CA GLU A 353 -2.85 -10.06 7.65
C GLU A 353 -2.39 -8.78 8.38
N ASN A 354 -1.12 -8.39 8.23
CA ASN A 354 -0.48 -7.42 9.11
C ASN A 354 -0.14 -6.06 8.47
N PHE A 355 -0.12 -5.94 7.14
CA PHE A 355 0.11 -4.64 6.50
C PHE A 355 -1.00 -3.65 6.91
N PRO A 356 -0.63 -2.40 7.26
CA PRO A 356 -1.53 -1.46 7.95
C PRO A 356 -2.72 -0.99 7.12
N SER A 357 -2.67 -1.15 5.82
CA SER A 357 -3.67 -0.60 4.89
C SER A 357 -3.96 -1.58 3.76
N LYS A 358 -5.18 -1.55 3.24
CA LYS A 358 -5.57 -2.26 2.02
C LYS A 358 -6.47 -1.40 1.14
N ALA A 359 -6.38 -1.57 -0.17
CA ALA A 359 -7.36 -1.03 -1.12
C ALA A 359 -8.20 -2.13 -1.73
N ILE A 360 -9.46 -1.80 -1.96
CA ILE A 360 -10.45 -2.66 -2.62
C ILE A 360 -11.15 -1.86 -3.72
N ASN A 361 -11.80 -2.54 -4.67
CA ASN A 361 -12.46 -1.88 -5.80
C ASN A 361 -13.60 -0.94 -5.35
N VAL A 362 -14.49 -1.42 -4.49
CA VAL A 362 -15.66 -0.67 -4.03
C VAL A 362 -16.07 -1.07 -2.62
N ALA A 363 -16.61 -0.13 -1.84
CA ALA A 363 -17.25 -0.42 -0.55
C ALA A 363 -18.48 0.48 -0.34
N ASN A 364 -19.48 -0.02 0.39
CA ASN A 364 -20.63 0.80 0.78
C ASN A 364 -20.23 1.71 1.93
N VAL A 365 -20.61 2.99 1.86
CA VAL A 365 -20.30 3.99 2.90
C VAL A 365 -20.84 3.55 4.27
N LYS A 366 -22.04 2.97 4.30
CA LYS A 366 -22.68 2.47 5.53
C LYS A 366 -21.90 1.37 6.26
N ASP A 367 -21.03 0.64 5.58
CA ASP A 367 -20.24 -0.45 6.17
C ASP A 367 -18.90 0.05 6.73
N LEU A 368 -18.52 1.28 6.39
CA LEU A 368 -17.24 1.86 6.74
C LEU A 368 -17.33 2.69 8.02
N LYS A 369 -16.28 2.65 8.85
CA LYS A 369 -16.10 3.57 9.99
C LYS A 369 -15.15 4.70 9.63
N GLU A 370 -14.09 4.35 8.92
CA GLU A 370 -13.05 5.26 8.48
C GLU A 370 -12.46 4.76 7.17
N ILE A 371 -11.84 5.68 6.44
CA ILE A 371 -11.04 5.43 5.24
C ILE A 371 -9.70 6.13 5.41
N GLN A 372 -8.73 5.76 4.58
CA GLN A 372 -7.47 6.48 4.47
C GLN A 372 -7.42 7.24 3.15
N ILE A 373 -6.94 8.48 3.20
CA ILE A 373 -6.80 9.35 2.03
C ILE A 373 -5.37 9.88 1.95
N PHE A 374 -4.92 10.14 0.73
CA PHE A 374 -3.67 10.87 0.54
C PHE A 374 -3.86 12.34 0.94
N LYS A 375 -3.01 12.80 1.86
CA LYS A 375 -2.87 14.20 2.24
C LYS A 375 -1.37 14.48 2.34
N ASP A 376 -0.90 15.50 1.62
CA ASP A 376 0.52 15.85 1.56
C ASP A 376 1.39 14.64 1.17
N ARG A 377 0.94 13.85 0.19
CA ARG A 377 1.57 12.60 -0.31
C ARG A 377 1.66 11.46 0.72
N LYS A 378 1.03 11.58 1.89
CA LYS A 378 1.00 10.54 2.93
C LYS A 378 -0.42 10.05 3.17
N LEU A 379 -0.58 8.78 3.54
CA LEU A 379 -1.89 8.26 3.95
C LEU A 379 -2.27 8.81 5.32
N THR A 380 -3.49 9.33 5.43
CA THR A 380 -4.07 9.86 6.66
C THR A 380 -5.47 9.30 6.85
N THR A 381 -5.84 8.98 8.10
CA THR A 381 -7.17 8.48 8.42
C THR A 381 -8.20 9.60 8.38
N LYS A 382 -9.30 9.34 7.68
CA LYS A 382 -10.52 10.16 7.66
C LYS A 382 -11.66 9.33 8.23
N VAL A 383 -12.14 9.74 9.40
CA VAL A 383 -13.31 9.14 10.05
C VAL A 383 -14.57 9.56 9.28
N LEU A 384 -15.45 8.61 8.99
CA LEU A 384 -16.76 8.90 8.42
C LEU A 384 -17.73 9.19 9.56
N LEU A 385 -18.45 10.31 9.47
CA LEU A 385 -19.19 10.87 10.59
C LEU A 385 -20.65 10.44 10.60
N ASP A 386 -21.18 10.20 11.80
CA ASP A 386 -22.62 10.23 12.05
C ASP A 386 -23.01 11.68 12.37
N ASP A 387 -23.76 12.31 11.49
CA ASP A 387 -24.20 13.69 11.67
C ASP A 387 -25.57 13.74 12.36
N LYS A 388 -25.82 14.85 13.06
CA LYS A 388 -27.08 15.11 13.75
C LYS A 388 -27.59 16.48 13.40
N LYS A 389 -28.83 16.54 12.90
CA LYS A 389 -29.55 17.79 12.67
C LYS A 389 -30.74 17.88 13.62
N THR A 390 -30.83 18.98 14.36
CA THR A 390 -32.03 19.28 15.17
C THR A 390 -32.67 20.54 14.64
N ASP A 391 -33.98 20.52 14.47
CA ASP A 391 -34.78 21.69 14.09
C ASP A 391 -35.99 21.79 15.01
N SER A 392 -36.26 22.98 15.52
CA SER A 392 -37.39 23.25 16.43
C SER A 392 -38.16 24.46 15.94
N ARG A 393 -39.49 24.33 15.87
CA ARG A 393 -40.35 25.40 15.36
C ARG A 393 -41.66 25.47 16.11
N LYS A 394 -42.08 26.69 16.45
CA LYS A 394 -43.44 26.97 16.92
C LYS A 394 -44.42 26.90 15.74
N ILE A 395 -45.49 26.12 15.88
CA ILE A 395 -46.46 25.83 14.83
C ILE A 395 -47.85 26.29 15.24
N VAL A 396 -48.50 27.04 14.36
CA VAL A 396 -49.85 27.61 14.60
C VAL A 396 -50.90 26.99 13.68
N LYS A 397 -50.53 26.55 12.46
CA LYS A 397 -51.44 25.95 11.49
C LYS A 397 -51.10 24.48 11.22
N VAL A 398 -52.13 23.71 10.89
CA VAL A 398 -51.98 22.29 10.52
C VAL A 398 -51.12 22.12 9.26
N ALA A 399 -51.26 22.99 8.25
CA ALA A 399 -50.43 22.95 7.04
C ALA A 399 -48.93 23.10 7.36
N ASP A 400 -48.57 23.96 8.31
CA ASP A 400 -47.18 24.17 8.71
C ASP A 400 -46.62 22.97 9.46
N LEU A 401 -47.45 22.30 10.27
CA LEU A 401 -47.09 21.04 10.93
C LEU A 401 -46.78 19.94 9.90
N PHE A 402 -47.66 19.81 8.90
CA PHE A 402 -47.51 18.84 7.83
C PHE A 402 -46.25 19.10 6.99
N SER A 403 -46.03 20.35 6.59
CA SER A 403 -44.84 20.77 5.84
C SER A 403 -43.56 20.53 6.65
N PHE A 404 -43.56 20.89 7.94
CA PHE A 404 -42.41 20.76 8.83
C PHE A 404 -41.97 19.30 9.00
N PHE A 405 -42.89 18.37 9.25
CA PHE A 405 -42.53 16.96 9.45
C PHE A 405 -42.29 16.18 8.15
N ASN A 406 -42.76 16.66 7.00
CA ASN A 406 -42.53 16.03 5.68
C ASN A 406 -41.36 16.63 4.91
N GLN A 407 -40.52 17.43 5.57
CA GLN A 407 -39.25 17.87 5.01
C GLN A 407 -38.39 16.67 4.58
N LYS A 408 -37.78 16.78 3.40
CA LYS A 408 -36.78 15.83 2.92
C LYS A 408 -35.40 16.29 3.38
N PHE A 409 -34.60 15.34 3.85
CA PHE A 409 -33.22 15.57 4.22
C PHE A 409 -32.36 14.66 3.34
N ASP A 410 -31.27 15.20 2.83
CA ASP A 410 -30.31 14.45 2.03
C ASP A 410 -28.93 14.62 2.63
N ILE A 411 -28.14 13.55 2.57
CA ILE A 411 -26.73 13.59 2.96
C ILE A 411 -25.95 14.21 1.80
N LYS A 412 -25.48 15.46 1.99
CA LYS A 412 -24.72 16.19 0.95
C LYS A 412 -23.22 15.96 1.02
N ASP A 413 -22.70 15.62 2.20
CA ASP A 413 -21.29 15.36 2.40
C ASP A 413 -20.99 13.86 2.21
N SER A 414 -20.09 13.56 1.27
CA SER A 414 -19.56 12.20 1.04
C SER A 414 -18.85 11.60 2.26
N SER A 415 -18.54 12.40 3.27
CA SER A 415 -17.96 11.95 4.54
C SER A 415 -18.98 11.57 5.62
N THR A 416 -20.27 11.86 5.40
CA THR A 416 -21.34 11.51 6.33
C THR A 416 -21.88 10.11 6.03
N LYS A 417 -21.80 9.25 7.04
CA LYS A 417 -22.26 7.86 7.03
C LYS A 417 -23.76 7.76 7.30
N THR A 418 -24.21 8.42 8.37
CA THR A 418 -25.62 8.51 8.73
C THR A 418 -25.98 9.93 9.13
N LEU A 419 -27.22 10.33 8.89
CA LEU A 419 -27.78 11.59 9.37
C LEU A 419 -29.01 11.29 10.23
N LYS A 420 -28.94 11.66 11.52
CA LYS A 420 -30.09 11.60 12.43
C LYS A 420 -30.71 12.98 12.54
N VAL A 421 -31.98 13.09 12.13
CA VAL A 421 -32.73 14.34 12.17
C VAL A 421 -33.77 14.26 13.27
N LYS A 422 -33.76 15.23 14.20
CA LYS A 422 -34.79 15.41 15.22
C LYS A 422 -35.56 16.69 14.97
N LEU A 423 -36.84 16.55 14.63
CA LEU A 423 -37.75 17.67 14.41
C LEU A 423 -38.65 17.84 15.62
N THR A 424 -38.71 19.05 16.18
CA THR A 424 -39.56 19.39 17.33
C THR A 424 -40.56 20.48 16.94
N ALA A 425 -41.86 20.19 16.99
CA ALA A 425 -42.91 21.18 16.77
C ALA A 425 -43.54 21.58 18.10
N GLU A 426 -43.52 22.87 18.43
CA GLU A 426 -44.15 23.42 19.63
C GLU A 426 -45.53 23.98 19.28
N ILE A 427 -46.58 23.49 19.94
CA ILE A 427 -47.97 23.88 19.69
C ILE A 427 -48.50 24.66 20.90
N GLU A 428 -49.30 25.69 20.63
CA GLU A 428 -49.91 26.50 21.69
C GLU A 428 -51.00 25.74 22.44
N ASP A 429 -51.16 26.07 23.72
CA ASP A 429 -52.26 25.56 24.53
C ASP A 429 -53.59 26.12 24.03
N LEU A 430 -54.63 25.29 24.06
CA LEU A 430 -55.99 25.72 23.79
C LEU A 430 -56.38 26.79 24.83
N PRO A 431 -56.81 27.99 24.39
CA PRO A 431 -57.21 29.04 25.31
C PRO A 431 -58.35 28.60 26.23
N ASN A 432 -58.26 28.89 27.53
CA ASN A 432 -59.24 28.51 28.58
C ASN A 432 -60.70 28.90 28.29
N LYS A 433 -60.93 29.87 27.41
CA LYS A 433 -62.27 30.31 26.98
C LYS A 433 -62.97 29.31 26.04
N TYR A 434 -62.24 28.33 25.52
CA TYR A 434 -62.76 27.29 24.64
C TYR A 434 -62.75 25.95 25.37
N LYS A 435 -63.75 25.12 25.08
CA LYS A 435 -63.87 23.76 25.61
C LYS A 435 -63.84 22.78 24.46
N ASP A 436 -63.03 21.75 24.61
CA ASP A 436 -63.06 20.56 23.78
C ASP A 436 -64.02 19.53 24.41
N ASN A 437 -64.39 18.51 23.64
CA ASN A 437 -65.22 17.40 24.13
C ASN A 437 -64.37 16.21 24.61
N GLY A 438 -63.05 16.21 24.32
CA GLY A 438 -62.08 15.21 24.75
C GLY A 438 -62.34 13.78 24.26
N ALA A 439 -63.36 13.55 23.42
CA ALA A 439 -63.81 12.20 23.07
C ALA A 439 -62.91 11.56 22.00
N ASP A 440 -62.44 12.38 21.06
CA ASP A 440 -61.58 11.96 19.97
C ASP A 440 -60.16 12.52 20.12
N LYS A 441 -59.21 11.79 19.52
CA LYS A 441 -57.77 12.14 19.50
C LYS A 441 -57.49 13.48 18.82
N PHE A 442 -58.30 13.82 17.82
CA PHE A 442 -58.34 15.11 17.14
C PHE A 442 -59.78 15.56 17.04
N GLU A 443 -60.04 16.80 17.38
CA GLU A 443 -61.38 17.38 17.33
C GLU A 443 -61.34 18.70 16.56
N VAL A 444 -62.33 18.92 15.70
CA VAL A 444 -62.56 20.24 15.11
C VAL A 444 -63.63 20.96 15.91
N ILE A 445 -63.24 22.00 16.63
CA ILE A 445 -64.20 22.86 17.34
C ILE A 445 -64.53 24.08 16.48
N GLU A 446 -65.79 24.47 16.48
CA GLU A 446 -66.25 25.73 15.89
C GLU A 446 -66.42 26.76 17.02
N VAL A 447 -65.80 27.92 16.84
CA VAL A 447 -65.70 28.95 17.85
C VAL A 447 -66.19 30.26 17.27
N GLU A 448 -67.06 30.94 18.02
CA GLU A 448 -67.49 32.30 17.70
C GLU A 448 -66.45 33.31 18.22
N GLU A 449 -65.83 34.04 17.30
CA GLU A 449 -64.91 35.14 17.58
C GLU A 449 -65.64 36.47 17.77
N GLU A 450 -64.91 37.50 18.17
CA GLU A 450 -65.44 38.87 18.27
C GLU A 450 -66.07 39.32 16.94
N LYS A 451 -67.24 39.96 17.02
CA LYS A 451 -68.08 40.39 15.89
C LYS A 451 -68.84 39.28 15.14
N GLY A 452 -69.09 38.12 15.78
CA GLY A 452 -69.99 37.07 15.25
C GLY A 452 -69.39 36.21 14.13
N LYS A 453 -68.06 36.29 13.93
CA LYS A 453 -67.34 35.47 12.96
C LYS A 453 -67.09 34.09 13.54
N LYS A 454 -67.47 33.03 12.85
CA LYS A 454 -67.15 31.66 13.27
C LYS A 454 -65.85 31.17 12.65
N SER A 455 -64.94 30.68 13.49
CA SER A 455 -63.67 30.07 13.09
C SER A 455 -63.64 28.62 13.54
N LYS A 456 -62.99 27.75 12.75
CA LYS A 456 -62.75 26.35 13.14
C LYS A 456 -61.31 26.16 13.55
N PHE A 457 -61.09 25.39 14.60
CA PHE A 457 -59.76 25.02 15.10
C PHE A 457 -59.66 23.52 15.26
N VAL A 458 -58.46 22.98 15.05
CA VAL A 458 -58.13 21.61 15.42
C VAL A 458 -57.58 21.62 16.83
N VAL A 459 -58.17 20.82 17.71
CA VAL A 459 -57.65 20.55 19.05
C VAL A 459 -57.08 19.14 19.07
N VAL A 460 -55.87 19.03 19.59
CA VAL A 460 -55.23 17.75 19.88
C VAL A 460 -55.47 17.41 21.34
N ASN A 461 -56.25 16.36 21.58
CA ASN A 461 -56.71 15.98 22.92
C ASN A 461 -55.92 14.80 23.52
N GLY A 462 -55.05 14.14 22.73
CA GLY A 462 -54.31 12.95 23.16
C GLY A 462 -52.89 12.84 22.60
N LYS A 463 -52.13 11.84 23.08
CA LYS A 463 -50.83 11.50 22.47
C LYS A 463 -51.06 11.02 21.04
N PHE A 464 -50.43 11.69 20.08
CA PHE A 464 -50.45 11.28 18.68
C PHE A 464 -49.03 11.21 18.13
N ASP A 465 -48.82 10.35 17.14
CA ASP A 465 -47.52 10.16 16.51
C ASP A 465 -47.55 10.66 15.06
N HIS A 466 -46.40 10.60 14.40
CA HIS A 466 -46.26 11.10 13.04
C HIS A 466 -47.17 10.41 12.01
N THR A 467 -47.66 9.20 12.26
CA THR A 467 -48.58 8.48 11.36
C THR A 467 -49.98 9.08 11.40
N ASP A 468 -50.34 9.75 12.49
CA ASP A 468 -51.62 10.43 12.64
C ASP A 468 -51.67 11.79 11.92
N ILE A 469 -50.52 12.37 11.54
CA ILE A 469 -50.43 13.65 10.82
C ILE A 469 -51.22 13.59 9.50
N ASN A 470 -51.26 12.43 8.84
CA ASN A 470 -52.01 12.26 7.60
C ASN A 470 -53.53 12.45 7.81
N LYS A 471 -54.05 12.15 9.02
CA LYS A 471 -55.47 12.38 9.34
C LYS A 471 -55.79 13.87 9.47
N LEU A 472 -54.79 14.69 9.80
CA LEU A 472 -54.93 16.14 9.90
C LEU A 472 -54.93 16.84 8.53
N SER A 473 -54.62 16.15 7.43
CA SER A 473 -54.48 16.80 6.11
C SER A 473 -55.76 17.46 5.61
N GLU A 474 -56.92 16.94 6.03
CA GLU A 474 -58.24 17.49 5.68
C GLU A 474 -58.50 18.86 6.33
N TRP A 475 -57.74 19.22 7.37
CA TRP A 475 -57.87 20.46 8.14
C TRP A 475 -56.65 21.37 8.02
N LYS A 476 -55.87 21.23 6.95
CA LYS A 476 -54.62 21.96 6.71
C LYS A 476 -54.72 23.48 6.94
N ASP A 477 -55.88 24.08 6.64
CA ASP A 477 -56.09 25.52 6.72
C ASP A 477 -56.49 26.02 8.14
N LEU A 478 -56.74 25.10 9.08
CA LEU A 478 -57.15 25.43 10.44
C LEU A 478 -55.94 25.68 11.37
N LYS A 479 -56.17 26.48 12.43
CA LYS A 479 -55.19 26.59 13.53
C LYS A 479 -55.20 25.31 14.35
N ILE A 480 -54.06 24.98 14.94
CA ILE A 480 -53.89 23.82 15.81
C ILE A 480 -53.54 24.25 17.23
N TYR A 481 -54.20 23.63 18.21
CA TYR A 481 -53.96 23.82 19.63
C TYR A 481 -53.85 22.47 20.34
N ALA A 482 -53.15 22.43 21.47
CA ALA A 482 -53.10 21.26 22.34
C ALA A 482 -53.97 21.51 23.59
N THR A 483 -54.67 20.49 24.07
CA THR A 483 -55.35 20.60 25.37
C THR A 483 -54.34 20.76 26.50
N LEU A 484 -54.77 21.48 27.54
CA LEU A 484 -54.05 21.52 28.80
C LEU A 484 -54.01 20.10 29.40
N PRO A 485 -52.88 19.68 29.99
CA PRO A 485 -52.76 18.36 30.60
C PRO A 485 -53.76 18.11 31.73
#